data_AF-A0A8C6R3U1-F1
#
_entry.id   AF-A0A8C6R3U1-F1
#
_cell.length_a   1.000
_cell.length_b   1.000
_cell.length_c   1.000
_cell.angle_alpha   90.00
_cell.angle_beta   90.00
_cell.angle_gamma   90.00
#
_symmetry.space_group_name_H-M   'P 1'
#
loop_
_entity.id
_entity.type
_entity.pdbx_description
1 polymer ?
#
loop_
_entity_poly.entity_id
_entity_poly.type
_entity_poly.pdbx_seq_one_letter_code
_entity_poly.pdbx_strand_id
1 'polypeptide(L)'
;ICFVKPTSSMTIKTGKHVDANGKIYLPYLHEWKHPQSDLLELIQVMIVVFGEEPPVFSRPTISASYPPYSATGPPNSPSRDGTISEDTIRASLISAVSDKLRWRMKEEMDRAQAELNALKRTEEDLKKGHQKLEEMVTRLDQEVAEVDKNIELLKKKDEELSSALEKMENQSENNDIDEVIIPTAPLYKQILNLYAEENAIEDTIFYLGEALRRGVIDLDVFLKHVRLLSRKQFQLRALMQKARRTAGLSELY
;
A
#
# COMPACT_ATOMS: atom_id res chain seq x y z
N ILE A 1 -5.52 8.81 -7.24
CA ILE A 1 -6.59 8.41 -8.18
C ILE A 1 -7.55 7.51 -7.42
N CYS A 2 -8.87 7.78 -7.46
CA CYS A 2 -9.88 7.12 -6.62
C CYS A 2 -10.95 6.42 -7.47
N PHE A 3 -11.44 5.26 -7.00
CA PHE A 3 -12.43 4.43 -7.70
C PHE A 3 -13.52 3.91 -6.76
N VAL A 4 -14.74 3.78 -7.28
CA VAL A 4 -15.86 3.07 -6.67
C VAL A 4 -15.84 1.63 -7.17
N LYS A 5 -15.89 0.67 -6.25
CA LYS A 5 -15.95 -0.76 -6.58
C LYS A 5 -17.29 -1.34 -6.11
N PRO A 6 -18.22 -1.67 -7.04
CA PRO A 6 -19.49 -2.29 -6.66
C PRO A 6 -19.29 -3.72 -6.16
N THR A 7 -20.20 -4.19 -5.31
CA THR A 7 -20.33 -5.60 -4.91
C THR A 7 -21.07 -6.41 -5.98
N SER A 8 -21.11 -7.74 -5.86
CA SER A 8 -21.71 -8.66 -6.86
C SER A 8 -23.20 -8.42 -7.14
N SER A 9 -23.91 -7.72 -6.24
CA SER A 9 -25.32 -7.37 -6.37
C SER A 9 -25.57 -5.91 -6.77
N MET A 10 -24.50 -5.12 -6.99
CA MET A 10 -24.57 -3.69 -7.29
C MET A 10 -24.09 -3.38 -8.70
N THR A 11 -24.56 -2.27 -9.26
CA THR A 11 -24.11 -1.74 -10.56
C THR A 11 -23.75 -0.26 -10.39
N ILE A 12 -22.68 0.18 -11.08
CA ILE A 12 -22.25 1.58 -11.07
C ILE A 12 -23.30 2.42 -11.79
N LYS A 13 -23.69 3.53 -11.15
CA LYS A 13 -24.49 4.57 -11.77
C LYS A 13 -23.55 5.58 -12.42
N THR A 14 -23.46 5.59 -13.75
CA THR A 14 -22.67 6.61 -14.45
C THR A 14 -23.31 7.98 -14.27
N GLY A 15 -22.51 8.95 -13.87
CA GLY A 15 -22.98 10.30 -13.55
C GLY A 15 -21.87 11.34 -13.69
N LYS A 16 -22.15 12.58 -13.28
CA LYS A 16 -21.19 13.69 -13.35
C LYS A 16 -19.88 13.44 -12.60
N HIS A 17 -19.92 12.59 -11.58
CA HIS A 17 -18.79 12.33 -10.68
C HIS A 17 -18.19 10.93 -10.79
N VAL A 18 -18.81 10.01 -11.54
CA VAL A 18 -18.35 8.62 -11.66
C VAL A 18 -18.57 8.10 -13.08
N ASP A 19 -17.53 7.56 -13.70
CA ASP A 19 -17.60 6.94 -15.03
C ASP A 19 -18.02 5.46 -15.00
N ALA A 20 -18.16 4.83 -16.16
CA ALA A 20 -18.56 3.42 -16.27
C ALA A 20 -17.54 2.43 -15.67
N ASN A 21 -16.29 2.86 -15.49
CA ASN A 21 -15.22 2.07 -14.88
C ASN A 21 -15.14 2.30 -13.36
N GLY A 22 -16.01 3.14 -12.80
CA GLY A 22 -16.04 3.49 -11.38
C GLY A 22 -15.03 4.56 -11.00
N LYS A 23 -14.34 5.21 -11.95
CA LYS A 23 -13.38 6.27 -11.64
C LYS A 23 -14.10 7.54 -11.18
N ILE A 24 -13.59 8.13 -10.10
CA ILE A 24 -14.20 9.28 -9.44
C ILE A 24 -13.61 10.58 -9.99
N TYR A 25 -14.49 11.50 -10.37
CA TYR A 25 -14.19 12.83 -10.89
C TYR A 25 -14.76 13.91 -9.96
N LEU A 26 -13.90 14.47 -9.12
CA LEU A 26 -14.22 15.58 -8.24
C LEU A 26 -13.28 16.76 -8.51
N PRO A 27 -13.76 18.02 -8.47
CA PRO A 27 -12.90 19.19 -8.59
C PRO A 27 -11.73 19.16 -7.59
N TYR A 28 -12.02 18.76 -6.35
CA TYR A 28 -11.03 18.62 -5.28
C TYR A 28 -9.88 17.64 -5.62
N LEU A 29 -10.16 16.57 -6.39
CA LEU A 29 -9.13 15.64 -6.86
C LEU A 29 -8.28 16.21 -8.00
N HIS A 30 -8.80 17.16 -8.78
CA HIS A 30 -8.06 17.78 -9.89
C HIS A 30 -7.10 18.88 -9.40
N GLU A 31 -7.43 19.53 -8.28
CA GLU A 31 -6.65 20.64 -7.71
C GLU A 31 -5.78 20.22 -6.51
N TRP A 32 -5.56 18.92 -6.33
CA TRP A 32 -4.84 18.37 -5.18
C TRP A 32 -3.44 18.96 -5.01
N LYS A 33 -3.19 19.66 -3.89
CA LYS A 33 -1.89 20.27 -3.54
C LYS A 33 -1.54 20.00 -2.09
N HIS A 34 -0.53 19.16 -1.86
CA HIS A 34 0.02 18.97 -0.51
C HIS A 34 0.79 20.24 -0.06
N PRO A 35 0.64 20.74 1.18
CA PRO A 35 -0.13 20.18 2.31
C PRO A 35 -1.56 20.72 2.45
N GLN A 36 -2.04 21.55 1.52
CA GLN A 36 -3.34 22.21 1.59
C GLN A 36 -4.51 21.27 1.34
N SER A 37 -4.29 20.20 0.57
CA SER A 37 -5.27 19.15 0.33
C SER A 37 -4.92 17.93 1.18
N ASP A 38 -5.85 17.52 2.05
CA ASP A 38 -5.75 16.30 2.83
C ASP A 38 -6.82 15.25 2.46
N LEU A 39 -6.62 14.04 2.96
CA LEU A 39 -7.52 12.90 2.73
C LEU A 39 -8.84 13.04 3.49
N LEU A 40 -8.86 13.75 4.62
CA LEU A 40 -10.05 13.90 5.45
C LEU A 40 -11.09 14.78 4.76
N GLU A 41 -10.67 15.91 4.21
CA GLU A 41 -11.48 16.81 3.40
C GLU A 41 -11.98 16.11 2.13
N LEU A 42 -11.14 15.28 1.48
CA LEU A 42 -11.57 14.48 0.34
C LEU A 42 -12.74 13.55 0.70
N ILE A 43 -12.63 12.85 1.84
CA ILE A 43 -13.69 11.93 2.31
C ILE A 43 -14.96 12.71 2.62
N GLN A 44 -14.87 13.88 3.27
CA GLN A 44 -16.03 14.73 3.54
C GLN A 44 -16.73 15.19 2.25
N VAL A 45 -15.97 15.65 1.26
CA VAL A 45 -16.50 16.02 -0.06
C VAL A 45 -17.18 14.81 -0.73
N MET A 46 -16.57 13.62 -0.65
CA MET A 46 -17.18 12.39 -1.18
C MET A 46 -18.49 12.01 -0.49
N ILE A 47 -18.59 12.19 0.83
CA ILE A 47 -19.83 11.93 1.59
C ILE A 47 -20.95 12.86 1.15
N VAL A 48 -20.67 14.16 1.00
CA VAL A 48 -21.68 15.13 0.55
C VAL A 48 -22.13 14.81 -0.87
N VAL A 49 -21.18 14.63 -1.80
CA VAL A 49 -21.48 14.38 -3.21
C VAL A 49 -22.22 13.06 -3.43
N PHE A 50 -21.79 11.98 -2.77
CA PHE A 50 -22.46 10.67 -2.90
C PHE A 50 -23.70 10.51 -2.02
N GLY A 51 -23.89 11.38 -1.03
CA GLY A 51 -25.14 11.51 -0.29
C GLY A 51 -26.26 12.09 -1.17
N GLU A 52 -25.93 13.05 -2.04
CA GLU A 52 -26.87 13.61 -3.03
C GLU A 52 -27.07 12.68 -4.24
N GLU A 53 -25.98 12.13 -4.78
CA GLU A 53 -26.02 11.26 -5.96
C GLU A 53 -25.29 9.92 -5.68
N PRO A 54 -26.03 8.86 -5.28
CA PRO A 54 -25.43 7.58 -4.97
C PRO A 54 -24.72 6.98 -6.20
N PRO A 55 -23.45 6.54 -6.08
CA PRO A 55 -22.65 6.06 -7.20
C PRO A 55 -22.99 4.61 -7.60
N VAL A 56 -23.81 3.90 -6.82
CA VAL A 56 -24.21 2.52 -7.06
C VAL A 56 -25.70 2.32 -6.78
N PHE A 57 -26.32 1.38 -7.48
CA PHE A 57 -27.68 0.91 -7.21
C PHE A 57 -27.75 -0.62 -7.20
N SER A 58 -28.78 -1.17 -6.56
CA SER A 58 -29.01 -2.62 -6.47
C SER A 58 -29.61 -3.19 -7.77
N ARG A 59 -29.11 -4.35 -8.20
CA ARG A 59 -29.67 -5.07 -9.36
C ARG A 59 -30.93 -5.85 -8.97
N PRO A 60 -32.09 -5.68 -9.64
CA PRO A 60 -33.27 -6.50 -9.37
C PRO A 60 -33.04 -7.96 -9.78
N THR A 61 -33.31 -8.92 -8.90
CA THR A 61 -33.30 -10.35 -9.20
C THR A 61 -34.62 -10.72 -9.88
N ILE A 62 -34.61 -10.93 -11.21
CA ILE A 62 -35.78 -11.41 -11.95
C ILE A 62 -35.88 -12.92 -11.73
N SER A 63 -36.87 -13.37 -10.96
CA SER A 63 -37.25 -14.79 -10.87
C SER A 63 -38.06 -15.18 -12.12
N ALA A 64 -37.52 -16.09 -12.92
CA ALA A 64 -38.10 -16.52 -14.19
C ALA A 64 -39.34 -17.43 -14.02
N SER A 65 -40.22 -17.29 -15.00
CA SER A 65 -41.58 -17.83 -15.18
C SER A 65 -41.69 -19.35 -15.29
N TYR A 66 -42.84 -19.89 -14.84
CA TYR A 66 -43.33 -21.26 -15.12
C TYR A 66 -43.75 -21.42 -16.60
N PRO A 67 -43.66 -22.63 -17.20
CA PRO A 67 -44.17 -22.91 -18.55
C PRO A 67 -45.67 -23.29 -18.56
N PRO A 68 -46.36 -23.16 -19.72
CA PRO A 68 -47.83 -23.21 -19.82
C PRO A 68 -48.40 -24.61 -20.12
N TYR A 69 -49.63 -24.84 -19.67
CA TYR A 69 -50.47 -26.02 -19.95
C TYR A 69 -50.95 -26.06 -21.42
N SER A 70 -51.00 -27.26 -22.00
CA SER A 70 -51.67 -27.56 -23.27
C SER A 70 -53.04 -28.23 -23.04
N ALA A 71 -54.07 -27.74 -23.74
CA ALA A 71 -55.44 -28.26 -23.72
C ALA A 71 -55.80 -28.98 -25.03
N THR A 72 -56.40 -30.17 -24.93
CA THR A 72 -57.25 -30.89 -25.92
C THR A 72 -58.17 -31.78 -25.05
N GLY A 73 -59.50 -31.79 -25.05
CA GLY A 73 -60.55 -31.83 -26.09
C GLY A 73 -61.50 -33.01 -25.73
N PRO A 74 -62.85 -32.87 -25.66
CA PRO A 74 -63.82 -33.90 -25.22
C PRO A 74 -64.49 -34.62 -26.43
N PRO A 75 -65.60 -35.41 -26.33
CA PRO A 75 -66.27 -36.17 -25.23
C PRO A 75 -66.59 -37.64 -25.61
N ASN A 76 -67.13 -38.45 -24.67
CA ASN A 76 -68.16 -39.45 -25.01
C ASN A 76 -68.99 -39.90 -23.78
N SER A 77 -70.28 -39.58 -23.81
CA SER A 77 -71.40 -40.13 -23.00
C SER A 77 -71.99 -41.38 -23.68
N PRO A 78 -73.00 -42.13 -23.18
CA PRO A 78 -73.90 -41.95 -22.01
C PRO A 78 -73.96 -43.24 -21.13
N SER A 79 -74.67 -43.39 -20.01
CA SER A 79 -76.12 -43.29 -19.81
C SER A 79 -76.49 -43.58 -18.35
N ARG A 80 -77.46 -42.80 -17.84
CA ARG A 80 -78.63 -43.16 -17.01
C ARG A 80 -78.50 -43.98 -15.71
N ASP A 81 -78.89 -43.28 -14.65
CA ASP A 81 -80.05 -43.56 -13.79
C ASP A 81 -79.85 -44.45 -12.55
N GLY A 82 -80.40 -44.00 -11.42
CA GLY A 82 -80.36 -44.70 -10.13
C GLY A 82 -79.97 -43.81 -8.96
N THR A 83 -80.95 -43.13 -8.38
CA THR A 83 -81.02 -42.64 -6.99
C THR A 83 -79.68 -42.43 -6.27
N ILE A 84 -79.16 -41.20 -6.26
CA ILE A 84 -78.01 -40.85 -5.42
C ILE A 84 -78.46 -40.96 -3.95
N SER A 85 -78.13 -42.07 -3.31
CA SER A 85 -78.34 -42.26 -1.88
C SER A 85 -77.64 -41.14 -1.11
N GLU A 86 -78.28 -40.62 -0.07
CA GLU A 86 -77.74 -39.53 0.78
C GLU A 86 -76.31 -39.85 1.27
N ASP A 87 -76.00 -41.13 1.45
CA ASP A 87 -74.67 -41.65 1.79
C ASP A 87 -73.59 -41.37 0.73
N THR A 88 -73.92 -41.38 -0.56
CA THR A 88 -72.99 -41.06 -1.65
C THR A 88 -72.66 -39.55 -1.68
N ILE A 89 -73.65 -38.70 -1.36
CA ILE A 89 -73.46 -37.26 -1.23
C ILE A 89 -72.61 -36.95 0.01
N ARG A 90 -72.93 -37.58 1.15
CA ARG A 90 -72.14 -37.45 2.38
C ARG A 90 -70.70 -37.92 2.20
N ALA A 91 -70.49 -39.08 1.56
CA ALA A 91 -69.15 -39.58 1.26
C ALA A 91 -68.37 -38.63 0.34
N SER A 92 -69.03 -38.05 -0.67
CA SER A 92 -68.40 -37.08 -1.59
C SER A 92 -68.01 -35.77 -0.89
N LEU A 93 -68.86 -35.25 0.00
CA LEU A 93 -68.57 -34.04 0.79
C LEU A 93 -67.46 -34.29 1.81
N ILE A 94 -67.47 -35.43 2.49
CA ILE A 94 -66.41 -35.82 3.43
C ILE A 94 -65.08 -35.96 2.68
N SER A 95 -65.05 -36.59 1.50
CA SER A 95 -63.85 -36.66 0.67
C SER A 95 -63.40 -35.27 0.25
N ALA A 96 -64.29 -34.42 -0.27
CA ALA A 96 -63.94 -33.07 -0.72
C ALA A 96 -63.40 -32.18 0.40
N VAL A 97 -63.94 -32.28 1.61
CA VAL A 97 -63.43 -31.57 2.79
C VAL A 97 -62.08 -32.15 3.22
N SER A 98 -61.95 -33.47 3.26
CA SER A 98 -60.69 -34.15 3.61
C SER A 98 -59.57 -33.82 2.62
N ASP A 99 -59.88 -33.78 1.32
CA ASP A 99 -58.94 -33.43 0.27
C ASP A 99 -58.57 -31.96 0.33
N LYS A 100 -59.54 -31.06 0.57
CA LYS A 100 -59.26 -29.63 0.75
C LYS A 100 -58.39 -29.35 1.98
N LEU A 101 -58.63 -30.06 3.08
CA LEU A 101 -57.80 -29.98 4.27
C LEU A 101 -56.39 -30.50 3.98
N ARG A 102 -56.26 -31.63 3.28
CA ARG A 102 -54.97 -32.19 2.86
C ARG A 102 -54.19 -31.23 1.98
N TRP A 103 -54.84 -30.58 1.01
CA TRP A 103 -54.23 -29.58 0.13
C TRP A 103 -53.70 -28.38 0.91
N ARG A 104 -54.52 -27.78 1.80
CA ARG A 104 -54.07 -26.66 2.63
C ARG A 104 -52.95 -27.04 3.60
N MET A 105 -53.05 -28.22 4.21
CA MET A 105 -52.02 -28.72 5.11
C MET A 105 -50.69 -28.88 4.35
N LYS A 106 -50.73 -29.41 3.13
CA LYS A 106 -49.56 -29.57 2.28
C LYS A 106 -48.95 -28.21 1.89
N GLU A 107 -49.78 -27.24 1.51
CA GLU A 107 -49.34 -25.88 1.17
C GLU A 107 -48.64 -25.18 2.34
N GLU A 108 -49.24 -25.25 3.55
CA GLU A 108 -48.63 -24.69 4.77
C GLU A 108 -47.33 -25.43 5.16
N MET A 109 -47.28 -26.76 4.98
CA MET A 109 -46.06 -27.53 5.22
C MET A 109 -44.96 -27.16 4.24
N ASP A 110 -45.28 -27.02 2.94
CA ASP A 110 -44.33 -26.61 1.91
C ASP A 110 -43.80 -25.19 2.17
N ARG A 111 -44.68 -24.28 2.62
CA ARG A 111 -44.30 -22.91 3.02
C ARG A 111 -43.39 -22.91 4.26
N ALA A 112 -43.77 -23.60 5.32
CA ALA A 112 -42.96 -23.71 6.54
C ALA A 112 -41.60 -24.34 6.26
N GLN A 113 -41.54 -25.34 5.37
CA GLN A 113 -40.29 -25.96 4.95
C GLN A 113 -39.39 -24.98 4.18
N ALA A 114 -39.96 -24.15 3.30
CA ALA A 114 -39.21 -23.11 2.59
C ALA A 114 -38.66 -22.04 3.54
N GLU A 115 -39.45 -21.58 4.51
CA GLU A 115 -39.02 -20.62 5.54
C GLU A 115 -37.90 -21.22 6.42
N LEU A 116 -38.03 -22.48 6.83
CA LEU A 116 -36.99 -23.17 7.60
C LEU A 116 -35.68 -23.31 6.81
N ASN A 117 -35.76 -23.62 5.51
CA ASN A 117 -34.60 -23.68 4.64
C ASN A 117 -33.93 -22.31 4.46
N ALA A 118 -34.71 -21.23 4.38
CA ALA A 118 -34.18 -19.87 4.32
C ALA A 118 -33.47 -19.49 5.63
N LEU A 119 -34.08 -19.79 6.78
CA LEU A 119 -33.50 -19.53 8.09
C LEU A 119 -32.18 -20.29 8.31
N LYS A 120 -32.10 -21.56 7.89
CA LYS A 120 -30.85 -22.34 7.95
C LYS A 120 -29.72 -21.70 7.14
N ARG A 121 -30.01 -21.19 5.94
CA ARG A 121 -29.00 -20.46 5.14
C ARG A 121 -28.53 -19.20 5.84
N THR A 122 -29.45 -18.43 6.42
CA THR A 122 -29.07 -17.22 7.19
C THR A 122 -28.25 -17.55 8.44
N GLU A 123 -28.54 -18.66 9.11
CA GLU A 123 -27.75 -19.15 10.25
C GLU A 123 -26.32 -19.50 9.82
N GLU A 124 -26.16 -20.23 8.71
CA GLU A 124 -24.85 -20.57 8.16
C GLU A 124 -24.05 -19.32 7.76
N ASP A 125 -24.68 -18.35 7.12
CA ASP A 125 -24.03 -17.10 6.73
C ASP A 125 -23.64 -16.25 7.93
N LEU A 126 -24.48 -16.21 8.96
CA LEU A 126 -24.16 -15.53 10.23
C LEU A 126 -22.99 -16.21 10.94
N LYS A 127 -22.96 -17.54 10.96
CA LYS A 127 -21.86 -18.33 11.55
C LYS A 127 -20.54 -18.09 10.82
N LYS A 128 -20.57 -18.04 9.48
CA LYS A 128 -19.39 -17.66 8.67
C LYS A 128 -18.96 -16.21 8.94
N GLY A 129 -19.92 -15.30 9.10
CA GLY A 129 -19.65 -13.91 9.47
C GLY A 129 -18.95 -13.79 10.82
N HIS A 130 -19.44 -14.54 11.82
CA HIS A 130 -18.84 -14.59 13.15
C HIS A 130 -17.40 -15.12 13.11
N GLN A 131 -17.15 -16.23 12.42
CA GLN A 131 -15.80 -16.79 12.28
C GLN A 131 -14.82 -15.79 11.63
N LYS A 132 -15.25 -15.08 10.59
CA LYS A 132 -14.40 -14.05 9.96
C LYS A 132 -14.08 -12.88 10.90
N LEU A 133 -15.04 -12.48 11.73
CA LEU A 133 -14.81 -11.43 12.72
C LEU A 133 -13.84 -11.92 13.81
N GLU A 134 -13.98 -13.16 14.26
CA GLU A 134 -13.07 -13.76 15.24
C GLU A 134 -11.63 -13.88 14.71
N GLU A 135 -11.46 -14.31 13.45
CA GLU A 135 -10.17 -14.31 12.75
C GLU A 135 -9.60 -12.89 12.63
N MET A 136 -10.44 -11.89 12.31
CA MET A 136 -10.01 -10.50 12.19
C MET A 136 -9.56 -9.93 13.54
N VAL A 137 -10.30 -10.19 14.61
CA VAL A 137 -9.95 -9.77 15.97
C VAL A 137 -8.62 -10.39 16.40
N THR A 138 -8.45 -11.70 16.16
CA THR A 138 -7.20 -12.40 16.50
C THR A 138 -6.02 -11.84 15.72
N ARG A 139 -6.20 -11.55 14.42
CA ARG A 139 -5.15 -10.92 13.61
C ARG A 139 -4.81 -9.51 14.11
N LEU A 140 -5.82 -8.72 14.46
CA LEU A 140 -5.61 -7.36 14.93
C LEU A 140 -4.87 -7.35 16.28
N ASP A 141 -5.17 -8.29 17.17
CA ASP A 141 -4.45 -8.47 18.44
C ASP A 141 -2.96 -8.80 18.23
N GLN A 142 -2.67 -9.67 17.25
CA GLN A 142 -1.29 -9.98 16.85
C GLN A 142 -0.57 -8.77 16.25
N GLU A 143 -1.24 -8.01 15.37
CA GLU A 143 -0.68 -6.80 14.77
C GLU A 143 -0.37 -5.73 15.83
N VAL A 144 -1.27 -5.53 16.81
CA VAL A 144 -1.02 -4.61 17.93
C VAL A 144 0.19 -5.05 18.75
N ALA A 145 0.27 -6.33 19.12
CA ALA A 145 1.40 -6.87 19.88
C ALA A 145 2.74 -6.76 19.11
N GLU A 146 2.72 -6.94 17.79
CA GLU A 146 3.90 -6.76 16.93
C GLU A 146 4.34 -5.30 16.88
N VAL A 147 3.39 -4.37 16.71
CA VAL A 147 3.68 -2.93 16.70
C VAL A 147 4.24 -2.48 18.05
N ASP A 148 3.68 -2.93 19.17
CA ASP A 148 4.18 -2.59 20.51
C ASP A 148 5.62 -3.08 20.71
N LYS A 149 5.92 -4.29 20.26
CA LYS A 149 7.29 -4.83 20.27
C LYS A 149 8.25 -4.01 19.41
N ASN A 150 7.81 -3.57 18.23
CA ASN A 150 8.61 -2.74 17.34
C ASN A 150 8.88 -1.36 17.96
N ILE A 151 7.88 -0.76 18.63
CA ILE A 151 8.04 0.50 19.36
C ILE A 151 9.08 0.34 20.48
N GLU A 152 9.02 -0.75 21.25
CA GLU A 152 9.99 -1.00 22.32
C GLU A 152 11.42 -1.18 21.77
N LEU A 153 11.57 -1.89 20.66
CA LEU A 153 12.87 -2.05 20.00
C LEU A 153 13.45 -0.71 19.51
N LEU A 154 12.61 0.13 18.89
CA LEU A 154 13.02 1.45 18.40
C LEU A 154 13.41 2.37 19.56
N LYS A 155 12.62 2.41 20.65
CA LYS A 155 12.96 3.18 21.84
C LYS A 155 14.32 2.77 22.42
N LYS A 156 14.58 1.46 22.53
CA LYS A 156 15.87 0.97 23.00
C LYS A 156 17.02 1.39 22.08
N LYS A 157 16.81 1.39 20.76
CA LYS A 157 17.81 1.85 19.79
C LYS A 157 18.05 3.35 19.88
N ASP A 158 17.02 4.15 20.09
CA ASP A 158 17.14 5.59 20.29
C ASP A 158 17.90 5.91 21.58
N GLU A 159 17.68 5.16 22.66
CA GLU A 159 18.45 5.28 23.90
C GLU A 159 19.93 4.91 23.71
N GLU A 160 20.22 3.81 23.00
CA GLU A 160 21.58 3.39 22.65
C GLU A 160 22.32 4.48 21.86
N LEU A 161 21.66 5.06 20.85
CA LEU A 161 22.19 6.12 20.00
C LEU A 161 22.39 7.43 20.78
N SER A 162 21.41 7.82 21.60
CA SER A 162 21.49 9.02 22.42
C SER A 162 22.65 8.93 23.42
N SER A 163 22.84 7.77 24.06
CA SER A 163 24.00 7.54 24.93
C SER A 163 25.33 7.59 24.17
N ALA A 164 25.38 7.09 22.94
CA ALA A 164 26.57 7.18 22.10
C ALA A 164 26.90 8.63 21.72
N LEU A 165 25.88 9.42 21.38
CA LEU A 165 26.02 10.86 21.07
C LEU A 165 26.52 11.64 22.28
N GLU A 166 25.95 11.45 23.47
CA GLU A 166 26.42 12.10 24.69
C GLU A 166 27.88 11.75 25.01
N LYS A 167 28.30 10.50 24.77
CA LYS A 167 29.70 10.10 24.93
C LYS A 167 30.63 10.81 23.94
N MET A 168 30.20 10.95 22.68
CA MET A 168 30.96 11.65 21.66
C MET A 168 31.02 13.17 21.90
N GLU A 169 29.93 13.75 22.41
CA GLU A 169 29.85 15.17 22.78
C GLU A 169 30.73 15.48 24.00
N ASN A 170 30.78 14.60 25.00
CA ASN A 170 31.69 14.78 26.14
C ASN A 170 33.17 14.59 25.77
N GLN A 171 33.48 14.03 24.60
CA GLN A 171 34.84 13.92 24.05
C GLN A 171 35.20 15.12 23.12
N SER A 172 34.28 16.07 22.94
CA SER A 172 34.27 17.01 21.79
C SER A 172 35.20 18.21 21.85
N GLU A 173 36.04 18.40 22.87
CA GLU A 173 36.94 19.56 22.85
C GLU A 173 37.99 19.51 21.71
N ASN A 174 38.14 18.39 20.99
CA ASN A 174 39.14 18.24 19.92
C ASN A 174 38.73 17.31 18.76
N ASN A 175 37.44 17.25 18.38
CA ASN A 175 37.02 16.41 17.25
C ASN A 175 37.36 17.09 15.90
N ASP A 176 38.59 16.91 15.43
CA ASP A 176 38.92 17.18 14.04
C ASP A 176 38.19 16.17 13.15
N ILE A 177 37.37 16.69 12.22
CA ILE A 177 36.62 15.87 11.25
C ILE A 177 37.57 15.00 10.42
N ASP A 178 38.81 15.45 10.22
CA ASP A 178 39.82 14.75 9.45
C ASP A 178 40.32 13.46 10.14
N GLU A 179 40.04 13.26 11.43
CA GLU A 179 40.39 12.04 12.17
C GLU A 179 39.32 10.94 12.09
N VAL A 180 38.11 11.26 11.62
CA VAL A 180 37.00 10.30 11.53
C VAL A 180 37.28 9.21 10.49
N ILE A 181 37.96 9.57 9.40
CA ILE A 181 38.28 8.65 8.30
C ILE A 181 39.77 8.72 8.02
N ILE A 182 40.53 7.83 8.66
CA ILE A 182 41.96 7.68 8.43
C ILE A 182 42.25 6.45 7.55
N PRO A 183 43.33 6.48 6.75
CA PRO A 183 43.77 5.29 6.03
C PRO A 183 44.12 4.15 6.99
N THR A 184 43.83 2.91 6.56
CA THR A 184 43.95 1.71 7.39
C THR A 184 45.37 1.36 7.84
N ALA A 185 46.39 1.92 7.18
CA ALA A 185 47.79 1.69 7.51
C ALA A 185 48.60 3.00 7.42
N PRO A 186 49.68 3.14 8.22
CA PRO A 186 50.57 4.32 8.17
C PRO A 186 51.12 4.61 6.77
N LEU A 187 51.40 3.58 5.97
CA LEU A 187 51.87 3.73 4.60
C LEU A 187 50.81 4.38 3.69
N TYR A 188 49.54 4.00 3.83
CA TYR A 188 48.45 4.63 3.07
C TYR A 188 48.19 6.06 3.53
N LYS A 189 48.35 6.36 4.83
CA LYS A 189 48.34 7.73 5.36
C LYS A 189 49.46 8.58 4.77
N GLN A 190 50.66 8.01 4.66
CA GLN A 190 51.79 8.67 4.01
C GLN A 190 51.48 8.94 2.53
N ILE A 191 50.94 7.97 1.79
CA ILE A 191 50.56 8.16 0.38
C ILE A 191 49.51 9.28 0.24
N LEU A 192 48.49 9.31 1.08
CA LEU A 192 47.47 10.37 1.05
C LEU A 192 48.10 11.76 1.26
N ASN A 193 48.95 11.90 2.27
CA ASN A 193 49.65 13.17 2.55
C ASN A 193 50.57 13.58 1.40
N LEU A 194 51.35 12.65 0.84
CA LEU A 194 52.24 12.95 -0.29
C LEU A 194 51.44 13.44 -1.51
N TYR A 195 50.26 12.86 -1.75
CA TYR A 195 49.39 13.26 -2.85
C TYR A 195 48.82 14.67 -2.60
N ALA A 196 48.32 14.94 -1.40
CA ALA A 196 47.82 16.26 -1.03
C ALA A 196 48.92 17.34 -1.10
N GLU A 197 50.11 17.06 -0.57
CA GLU A 197 51.24 17.99 -0.62
C GLU A 197 51.72 18.27 -2.05
N GLU A 198 51.73 17.27 -2.94
CA GLU A 198 52.11 17.47 -4.33
C GLU A 198 51.15 18.40 -5.07
N ASN A 199 49.84 18.17 -4.94
CA ASN A 199 48.82 19.02 -5.55
C ASN A 199 48.84 20.44 -4.95
N ALA A 200 49.02 20.57 -3.63
CA ALA A 200 49.12 21.87 -2.99
C ALA A 200 50.33 22.69 -3.51
N ILE A 201 51.46 22.03 -3.82
CA ILE A 201 52.60 22.69 -4.44
C ILE A 201 52.26 23.14 -5.87
N GLU A 202 51.57 22.33 -6.65
CA GLU A 202 51.18 22.66 -8.03
C GLU A 202 50.25 23.88 -8.06
N ASP A 203 49.25 23.92 -7.17
CA ASP A 203 48.38 25.07 -6.96
C ASP A 203 49.17 26.32 -6.54
N THR A 204 50.13 26.16 -5.62
CA THR A 204 50.97 27.28 -5.17
C THR A 204 51.81 27.84 -6.32
N ILE A 205 52.44 26.98 -7.14
CA ILE A 205 53.22 27.42 -8.32
C ILE A 205 52.31 28.13 -9.33
N PHE A 206 51.10 27.62 -9.56
CA PHE A 206 50.12 28.25 -10.46
C PHE A 206 49.77 29.67 -9.99
N TYR A 207 49.41 29.85 -8.72
CA TYR A 207 49.06 31.17 -8.19
C TYR A 207 50.27 32.12 -8.08
N LEU A 208 51.49 31.61 -7.88
CA LEU A 208 52.70 32.43 -8.00
C LEU A 208 52.88 32.95 -9.43
N GLY A 209 52.54 32.16 -10.45
CA GLY A 209 52.56 32.60 -11.84
C GLY A 209 51.56 33.72 -12.13
N GLU A 210 50.34 33.58 -11.59
CA GLU A 210 49.32 34.63 -11.69
C GLU A 210 49.70 35.89 -10.90
N ALA A 211 50.35 35.75 -9.73
CA ALA A 211 50.84 36.88 -8.95
C ALA A 211 51.92 37.68 -9.71
N LEU A 212 52.85 36.98 -10.40
CA LEU A 212 53.84 37.63 -11.26
C LEU A 212 53.16 38.37 -12.42
N ARG A 213 52.19 37.73 -13.08
CA ARG A 213 51.44 38.34 -14.20
C ARG A 213 50.68 39.61 -13.80
N ARG A 214 50.18 39.65 -12.56
CA ARG A 214 49.47 40.81 -11.99
C ARG A 214 50.40 41.88 -11.41
N GLY A 215 51.72 41.65 -11.42
CA GLY A 215 52.71 42.58 -10.86
C GLY A 215 52.70 42.65 -9.33
N VAL A 216 52.18 41.62 -8.64
CA VAL A 216 52.19 41.54 -7.17
C VAL A 216 53.59 41.15 -6.66
N ILE A 217 54.34 40.36 -7.44
CA ILE A 217 55.69 39.92 -7.13
C ILE A 217 56.64 40.15 -8.31
N ASP A 218 57.92 40.36 -8.01
CA ASP A 218 58.97 40.51 -9.01
C ASP A 218 59.44 39.16 -9.56
N LEU A 219 60.04 39.18 -10.75
CA LEU A 219 60.55 37.98 -11.44
C LEU A 219 61.56 37.20 -10.58
N ASP A 220 62.46 37.90 -9.89
CA ASP A 220 63.49 37.26 -9.07
C ASP A 220 62.88 36.50 -7.88
N VAL A 221 61.84 37.07 -7.26
CA VAL A 221 61.09 36.44 -6.16
C VAL A 221 60.36 35.21 -6.67
N PHE A 222 59.70 35.32 -7.82
CA PHE A 222 59.00 34.21 -8.47
C PHE A 222 59.95 33.05 -8.79
N LEU A 223 61.04 33.30 -9.51
CA LEU A 223 61.98 32.26 -9.93
C LEU A 223 62.62 31.55 -8.74
N LYS A 224 62.92 32.28 -7.65
CA LYS A 224 63.45 31.70 -6.42
C LYS A 224 62.44 30.76 -5.77
N HIS A 225 61.19 31.17 -5.59
CA HIS A 225 60.17 30.37 -4.92
C HIS A 225 59.71 29.18 -5.77
N VAL A 226 59.50 29.37 -7.07
CA VAL A 226 59.18 28.26 -7.98
C VAL A 226 60.27 27.21 -7.95
N ARG A 227 61.56 27.60 -8.01
CA ARG A 227 62.65 26.63 -7.94
C ARG A 227 62.68 25.85 -6.62
N LEU A 228 62.37 26.50 -5.49
CA LEU A 228 62.27 25.84 -4.19
C LEU A 228 61.10 24.85 -4.13
N LEU A 229 59.94 25.27 -4.61
CA LEU A 229 58.73 24.46 -4.66
C LEU A 229 58.88 23.27 -5.61
N SER A 230 59.40 23.46 -6.81
CA SER A 230 59.69 22.38 -7.77
C SER A 230 60.71 21.38 -7.21
N ARG A 231 61.71 21.83 -6.45
CA ARG A 231 62.64 20.91 -5.76
C ARG A 231 61.92 20.06 -4.70
N LYS A 232 61.02 20.66 -3.91
CA LYS A 232 60.19 19.93 -2.94
C LYS A 232 59.24 18.95 -3.65
N GLN A 233 58.61 19.38 -4.75
CA GLN A 233 57.73 18.54 -5.58
C GLN A 233 58.45 17.30 -6.10
N PHE A 234 59.69 17.45 -6.58
CA PHE A 234 60.50 16.32 -7.04
C PHE A 234 60.73 15.29 -5.93
N GLN A 235 61.06 15.74 -4.71
CA GLN A 235 61.25 14.87 -3.56
C GLN A 235 59.96 14.12 -3.19
N LEU A 236 58.82 14.81 -3.21
CA LEU A 236 57.51 14.21 -2.95
C LEU A 236 57.13 13.18 -4.01
N ARG A 237 57.31 13.48 -5.30
CA ARG A 237 57.07 12.54 -6.40
C ARG A 237 57.95 11.29 -6.30
N ALA A 238 59.24 11.46 -6.06
CA ALA A 238 60.17 10.33 -5.90
C ALA A 238 59.80 9.46 -4.68
N LEU A 239 59.38 10.08 -3.58
CA LEU A 239 58.94 9.37 -2.39
C LEU A 239 57.59 8.66 -2.61
N MET A 240 56.66 9.30 -3.31
CA MET A 240 55.37 8.74 -3.71
C MET A 240 55.55 7.48 -4.55
N GLN A 241 56.40 7.53 -5.58
CA GLN A 241 56.68 6.36 -6.42
C GLN A 241 57.20 5.17 -5.61
N LYS A 242 58.12 5.42 -4.66
CA LYS A 242 58.62 4.39 -3.73
C LYS A 242 57.50 3.85 -2.83
N ALA A 243 56.71 4.73 -2.21
CA ALA A 243 55.63 4.35 -1.31
C ALA A 243 54.56 3.51 -2.03
N ARG A 244 54.18 3.88 -3.26
CA ARG A 244 53.22 3.15 -4.10
C ARG A 244 53.73 1.76 -4.47
N ARG A 245 55.00 1.66 -4.89
CA ARG A 245 55.63 0.36 -5.19
C ARG A 245 55.65 -0.54 -3.96
N THR A 246 55.97 0.00 -2.78
CA THR A 246 55.90 -0.73 -1.50
C THR A 246 54.48 -1.15 -1.13
N ALA A 247 53.48 -0.34 -1.45
CA ALA A 247 52.07 -0.63 -1.20
C ALA A 247 51.41 -1.56 -2.25
N GLY A 248 52.15 -2.01 -3.27
CA GLY A 248 51.61 -2.83 -4.37
C GLY A 248 50.70 -2.07 -5.34
N LEU A 249 50.77 -0.74 -5.35
CA LEU A 249 49.99 0.13 -6.23
C LEU A 249 50.76 0.41 -7.52
N SER A 250 50.04 0.61 -8.63
CA SER A 250 50.65 0.96 -9.93
C SER A 250 51.50 2.23 -9.83
N GLU A 251 52.61 2.24 -10.57
CA GLU A 251 53.44 3.43 -10.72
C GLU A 251 52.65 4.55 -11.40
N LEU A 252 52.82 5.78 -10.90
CA LEU A 252 52.32 6.98 -11.55
C LEU A 252 53.40 7.44 -12.52
N TYR A 253 53.02 7.45 -13.81
CA TYR A 253 53.81 7.78 -15.00
C TYR A 253 54.80 6.70 -15.45
#